data_AF-A0A497LWR4-F1
#
_entry.id   AF-A0A497LWR4-F1
#
_cell.length_a   1.000
_cell.length_b   1.000
_cell.length_c   1.000
_cell.angle_alpha   90.00
_cell.angle_beta   90.00
_cell.angle_gamma   90.00
#
_symmetry.space_group_name_H-M   'P 1'
#
loop_
_entity.id
_entity.type
_entity.pdbx_description
1 polymer ?
#
loop_
_entity_poly.entity_id
_entity_poly.type
_entity_poly.pdbx_seq_one_letter_code
_entity_poly.pdbx_strand_id
1 'polypeptide(L)'
;NCGLITAGILGLIFALGLFVFLRRSLLGKTGSFLFILDTLFLACIGVFPENAEPAHIHFYFSVLFFVFFPISAFVSTATFIQMGRKKLGLFTILIALISAFVWTIPFGKGVAIPETITALSVSAWTMTLSVKLMEKASLNN
;
A
#
# COMPACT_ATOMS: atom_id res chain seq x y z
N ASN A 1 0.60 18.13 6.78
CA ASN A 1 1.36 16.92 6.39
C ASN A 1 1.59 15.90 7.50
N CYS A 2 1.35 16.21 8.78
CA CYS A 2 1.52 15.23 9.87
C CYS A 2 0.72 13.92 9.63
N GLY A 3 -0.48 14.00 9.05
CA GLY A 3 -1.26 12.81 8.69
C GLY A 3 -0.53 11.84 7.75
N LEU A 4 0.18 12.34 6.74
CA LEU A 4 0.96 11.51 5.81
C LEU A 4 2.16 10.85 6.51
N ILE A 5 2.86 11.61 7.35
CA ILE A 5 3.98 11.11 8.15
C ILE A 5 3.50 10.01 9.09
N THR A 6 2.43 10.26 9.85
CA THR A 6 1.84 9.28 10.77
C THR A 6 1.32 8.05 10.02
N ALA A 7 0.61 8.23 8.90
CA ALA A 7 0.14 7.12 8.07
C ALA A 7 1.29 6.28 7.51
N GLY A 8 2.38 6.91 7.05
CA GLY A 8 3.58 6.22 6.61
C GLY A 8 4.25 5.41 7.73
N ILE A 9 4.38 5.98 8.93
CA ILE A 9 4.96 5.28 10.10
C ILE A 9 4.08 4.10 10.54
N LEU A 10 2.77 4.30 10.67
CA LEU A 10 1.83 3.23 11.02
C LEU A 10 1.79 2.15 9.94
N GLY A 11 1.80 2.57 8.67
CA GLY A 11 1.90 1.69 7.52
C GLY A 11 3.17 0.84 7.55
N LEU A 12 4.32 1.44 7.90
CA LEU A 12 5.60 0.73 8.03
C LEU A 12 5.55 -0.35 9.11
N ILE A 13 4.99 -0.05 10.28
CA ILE A 13 4.81 -1.03 11.35
C ILE A 13 3.97 -2.21 10.86
N PHE A 14 2.84 -1.93 10.19
CA PHE A 14 2.02 -2.97 9.60
C PHE A 14 2.77 -3.75 8.50
N ALA A 15 3.52 -3.07 7.63
CA ALA A 15 4.27 -3.66 6.53
C ALA A 15 5.35 -4.64 7.03
N LEU A 16 6.05 -4.29 8.12
CA LEU A 16 7.00 -5.18 8.79
C LEU A 16 6.29 -6.42 9.37
N GLY A 17 5.12 -6.25 9.98
CA GLY A 17 4.28 -7.37 10.43
C GLY A 17 3.85 -8.27 9.27
N LEU A 18 3.42 -7.68 8.15
CA LEU A 18 3.05 -8.39 6.93
C LEU A 18 4.26 -9.15 6.33
N PHE A 19 5.45 -8.56 6.36
CA PHE A 19 6.69 -9.22 5.92
C PHE A 19 6.96 -10.47 6.75
N VAL A 20 6.87 -10.37 8.08
CA VAL A 20 7.05 -11.53 8.98
C VAL A 20 5.98 -12.59 8.72
N PHE A 21 4.73 -12.19 8.49
CA PHE A 21 3.62 -13.11 8.20
C PHE A 21 3.79 -13.86 6.87
N LEU A 22 4.25 -13.17 5.82
CA LEU A 22 4.38 -13.73 4.47
C LEU A 22 5.78 -14.27 4.13
N ARG A 23 6.75 -14.22 5.07
CA ARG A 23 8.17 -14.56 4.83
C ARG A 23 8.45 -15.97 4.29
N ARG A 24 7.49 -16.89 4.39
CA ARG A 24 7.66 -18.28 3.92
C ARG A 24 7.57 -18.40 2.39
N SER A 25 6.97 -17.43 1.70
CA SER A 25 6.94 -17.38 0.23
C SER A 25 7.88 -16.30 -0.27
N LEU A 26 8.62 -16.57 -1.36
CA LEU A 26 9.45 -15.55 -2.03
C LEU A 26 8.59 -14.39 -2.52
N LEU A 27 7.43 -14.69 -3.14
CA LEU A 27 6.47 -13.67 -3.56
C LEU A 27 5.95 -12.87 -2.36
N GLY A 28 5.74 -13.53 -1.22
CA GLY A 28 5.30 -12.89 0.01
C GLY A 28 6.32 -11.89 0.54
N LYS A 29 7.61 -12.27 0.54
CA LYS A 29 8.72 -11.38 0.88
C LYS A 29 8.80 -10.19 -0.07
N THR A 30 8.75 -10.43 -1.37
CA THR A 30 8.85 -9.38 -2.38
C THR A 30 7.69 -8.39 -2.28
N GLY A 31 6.45 -8.88 -2.20
CA GLY A 31 5.27 -8.02 -2.03
C GLY A 31 5.35 -7.17 -0.77
N SER A 32 5.62 -7.79 0.38
CA SER A 32 5.76 -7.04 1.63
C SER A 32 6.94 -6.06 1.63
N PHE A 33 8.06 -6.39 0.98
CA PHE A 33 9.19 -5.48 0.86
C PHE A 33 8.85 -4.25 -0.02
N LEU A 34 8.16 -4.46 -1.13
CA LEU A 34 7.64 -3.36 -1.94
C LEU A 34 6.68 -2.47 -1.13
N PHE A 35 5.83 -3.07 -0.29
CA PHE A 35 4.97 -2.31 0.61
C PHE A 35 5.74 -1.53 1.69
N ILE A 36 6.85 -2.07 2.21
CA ILE A 36 7.73 -1.33 3.13
C ILE A 36 8.25 -0.07 2.44
N LEU A 37 8.77 -0.19 1.22
CA LEU A 37 9.25 0.96 0.45
C LEU A 37 8.13 1.97 0.18
N ASP A 38 6.95 1.48 -0.19
CA ASP A 38 5.74 2.29 -0.38
C ASP A 38 5.41 3.16 0.84
N THR A 39 5.41 2.57 2.04
CA THR A 39 5.13 3.29 3.29
C THR A 39 6.19 4.32 3.66
N LEU A 40 7.45 4.09 3.28
CA LEU A 40 8.53 5.07 3.42
C LEU A 40 8.30 6.24 2.48
N PHE A 41 7.92 5.98 1.23
CA PHE A 41 7.58 7.04 0.28
C PHE A 41 6.41 7.89 0.77
N LEU A 42 5.35 7.27 1.33
CA LEU A 42 4.24 8.00 1.94
C LEU A 42 4.69 8.95 3.05
N ALA A 43 5.59 8.50 3.94
CA ALA A 43 6.17 9.36 4.96
C ALA A 43 6.98 10.51 4.35
N CYS A 44 7.78 10.23 3.30
CA CYS A 44 8.56 11.23 2.58
C CYS A 44 7.68 12.28 1.90
N ILE A 45 6.53 11.93 1.31
CA ILE A 45 5.54 12.90 0.78
C ILE A 45 5.12 13.88 1.89
N GLY A 46 4.96 13.39 3.12
CA GLY A 46 4.64 14.22 4.27
C GLY A 46 5.79 15.12 4.75
N VAL A 47 7.02 14.62 4.72
CA VAL A 47 8.23 15.38 5.10
C VAL A 47 8.57 16.46 4.07
N PHE A 48 8.38 16.16 2.78
CA PHE A 48 8.65 17.04 1.64
C PHE A 48 7.34 17.45 0.99
N PRO A 49 6.62 18.45 1.54
CA PRO A 49 5.36 18.89 0.95
C PRO A 49 5.56 19.65 -0.36
N GLU A 50 4.52 19.72 -1.16
CA GLU A 50 4.52 20.38 -2.48
C GLU A 50 4.98 21.84 -2.43
N ASN A 51 4.74 22.53 -1.31
CA ASN A 51 5.13 23.93 -1.10
C ASN A 51 6.58 24.10 -0.61
N ALA A 52 7.32 23.00 -0.39
CA ALA A 52 8.71 23.06 0.08
C ALA A 52 9.69 23.00 -1.09
N GLU A 53 10.70 23.86 -1.06
CA GLU A 53 11.84 23.82 -1.97
C GLU A 53 12.77 22.64 -1.60
N PRO A 54 13.16 21.77 -2.55
CA PRO A 54 12.76 21.74 -3.96
C PRO A 54 11.45 20.97 -4.20
N ALA A 55 10.46 21.62 -4.82
CA ALA A 55 9.11 21.06 -5.00
C ALA A 55 9.07 19.75 -5.82
N HIS A 56 10.07 19.50 -6.66
CA HIS A 56 10.17 18.27 -7.46
C HIS A 56 10.37 17.00 -6.62
N ILE A 57 10.88 17.12 -5.39
CA ILE A 57 11.08 15.96 -4.51
C ILE A 57 9.72 15.34 -4.11
N HIS A 58 8.72 16.18 -3.84
CA HIS A 58 7.36 15.75 -3.54
C HIS A 58 6.76 14.92 -4.67
N PHE A 59 6.94 15.39 -5.92
CA PHE A 59 6.44 14.71 -7.11
C PHE A 59 7.05 13.31 -7.25
N TYR A 60 8.37 13.16 -7.08
CA TYR A 60 9.01 11.85 -7.19
C TYR A 60 8.52 10.86 -6.13
N PHE A 61 8.43 11.27 -4.86
CA PHE A 61 7.91 10.39 -3.82
C PHE A 61 6.44 10.02 -4.02
N SER A 62 5.64 10.96 -4.53
CA SER A 62 4.23 10.71 -4.88
C SER A 62 4.10 9.66 -5.98
N VAL A 63 4.84 9.82 -7.08
CA VAL A 63 4.86 8.81 -8.16
C VAL A 63 5.31 7.45 -7.63
N LEU A 64 6.37 7.41 -6.81
CA LEU A 64 6.86 6.16 -6.24
C LEU A 64 5.81 5.48 -5.35
N PHE A 65 5.12 6.21 -4.48
CA PHE A 65 4.02 5.68 -3.67
C PHE A 65 2.88 5.12 -4.55
N PHE A 66 2.38 5.91 -5.51
CA PHE A 66 1.24 5.47 -6.33
C PHE A 66 1.59 4.31 -7.28
N VAL A 67 2.86 4.06 -7.57
CA VAL A 67 3.34 2.92 -8.38
C VAL A 67 3.67 1.71 -7.51
N PHE A 68 4.35 1.88 -6.38
CA PHE A 68 4.81 0.75 -5.56
C PHE A 68 3.65 0.02 -4.89
N PHE A 69 2.63 0.73 -4.42
CA PHE A 69 1.46 0.11 -3.82
C PHE A 69 0.75 -0.93 -4.73
N PRO A 70 0.28 -0.59 -5.94
CA PRO A 70 -0.43 -1.55 -6.78
C PRO A 70 0.46 -2.74 -7.17
N ILE A 71 1.76 -2.53 -7.39
CA ILE A 71 2.70 -3.63 -7.68
C ILE A 71 2.83 -4.55 -6.45
N SER A 72 3.01 -3.98 -5.27
CA SER A 72 3.06 -4.72 -4.00
C SER A 72 1.79 -5.57 -3.78
N ALA A 73 0.61 -4.97 -3.95
CA ALA A 73 -0.67 -5.65 -3.81
C ALA A 73 -0.82 -6.76 -4.88
N PHE A 74 -0.44 -6.49 -6.13
CA PHE A 74 -0.44 -7.49 -7.20
C PHE A 74 0.43 -8.71 -6.85
N VAL A 75 1.67 -8.50 -6.42
CA VAL A 75 2.58 -9.59 -6.01
C VAL A 75 2.03 -10.34 -4.78
N SER A 76 1.46 -9.62 -3.82
CA SER A 76 0.87 -10.19 -2.60
C SER A 76 -0.34 -11.08 -2.90
N THR A 77 -1.08 -10.81 -3.98
CA THR A 77 -2.20 -11.64 -4.45
C THR A 77 -1.78 -13.09 -4.65
N ALA A 78 -0.69 -13.33 -5.37
CA ALA A 78 -0.20 -14.67 -5.66
C ALA A 78 0.11 -15.44 -4.37
N THR A 79 0.65 -14.75 -3.38
CA THR A 79 0.96 -15.34 -2.07
C THR A 79 -0.31 -15.72 -1.32
N PHE A 80 -1.32 -14.86 -1.28
CA PHE A 80 -2.60 -15.19 -0.63
C PHE A 80 -3.33 -16.37 -1.31
N ILE A 81 -3.24 -16.47 -2.64
CA ILE A 81 -3.80 -17.61 -3.38
C ILE A 81 -3.04 -18.90 -3.04
N GLN A 82 -1.71 -18.87 -3.02
CA GLN A 82 -0.86 -20.01 -2.63
C GLN A 82 -1.14 -20.49 -1.20
N MET A 83 -1.46 -19.57 -0.29
CA MET A 83 -1.86 -19.89 1.09
C MET A 83 -3.31 -20.42 1.21
N GLY A 84 -4.02 -20.65 0.09
CA GLY A 84 -5.42 -21.08 0.08
C GLY A 84 -6.42 -19.98 0.44
N ARG A 85 -5.98 -18.74 0.67
CA ARG A 85 -6.84 -17.60 1.06
C ARG A 85 -7.41 -16.90 -0.18
N LYS A 86 -8.11 -17.65 -1.04
CA LYS A 86 -8.61 -17.16 -2.36
C LYS A 86 -9.41 -15.87 -2.28
N LYS A 87 -10.33 -15.75 -1.30
CA LYS A 87 -11.13 -14.52 -1.09
C LYS A 87 -10.26 -13.30 -0.80
N LEU A 88 -9.16 -13.48 -0.05
CA LEU A 88 -8.23 -12.41 0.28
C LEU A 88 -7.33 -12.05 -0.89
N GLY A 89 -6.91 -13.04 -1.67
CA GLY A 89 -6.22 -12.83 -2.94
C GLY A 89 -7.09 -12.02 -3.91
N LEU A 90 -8.35 -12.43 -4.12
CA LEU A 90 -9.29 -11.71 -4.99
C LEU A 90 -9.53 -10.27 -4.55
N PHE A 91 -9.72 -10.05 -3.25
CA PHE A 91 -9.83 -8.69 -2.70
C PHE A 91 -8.56 -7.87 -2.99
N THR A 92 -7.38 -8.45 -2.77
CA THR A 92 -6.10 -7.77 -2.96
C THR A 92 -5.86 -7.39 -4.43
N ILE A 93 -6.18 -8.27 -5.38
CA ILE A 93 -6.02 -7.95 -6.80
C ILE A 93 -7.00 -6.87 -7.26
N LEU A 94 -8.24 -6.88 -6.76
CA LEU A 94 -9.21 -5.83 -7.08
C LEU A 94 -8.73 -4.47 -6.59
N ILE A 95 -8.21 -4.39 -5.36
CA ILE A 95 -7.58 -3.18 -4.82
C ILE A 95 -6.41 -2.73 -5.71
N ALA A 96 -5.53 -3.66 -6.11
CA ALA A 96 -4.38 -3.34 -6.96
C ALA A 96 -4.81 -2.76 -8.31
N LEU A 97 -5.82 -3.38 -8.94
CA LEU A 97 -6.36 -2.93 -10.23
C LEU A 97 -7.05 -1.57 -10.12
N ILE A 98 -7.87 -1.33 -9.10
CA ILE A 98 -8.51 -0.02 -8.87
C ILE A 98 -7.44 1.07 -8.70
N SER A 99 -6.43 0.78 -7.88
CA SER A 99 -5.34 1.71 -7.57
C SER A 99 -4.48 2.05 -8.78
N ALA A 100 -4.24 1.10 -9.68
CA ALA A 100 -3.48 1.34 -10.90
C ALA A 100 -4.34 2.00 -12.00
N PHE A 101 -5.55 1.49 -12.22
CA PHE A 101 -6.38 1.87 -13.37
C PHE A 101 -6.96 3.28 -13.23
N VAL A 102 -7.16 3.77 -12.01
CA VAL A 102 -7.69 5.13 -11.78
C VAL A 102 -6.82 6.21 -12.44
N TRP A 103 -5.51 6.00 -12.54
CA TRP A 103 -4.57 6.93 -13.19
C TRP A 103 -4.71 6.99 -14.72
N THR A 104 -5.44 6.06 -15.33
CA THR A 104 -5.71 6.05 -16.78
C THR A 104 -6.94 6.87 -17.17
N ILE A 105 -7.76 7.27 -16.19
CA ILE A 105 -9.01 7.98 -16.41
C ILE A 105 -8.73 9.49 -16.43
N PRO A 106 -9.16 10.23 -17.47
CA PRO A 106 -8.95 11.67 -17.55
C PRO A 106 -9.93 12.41 -16.62
N PHE A 107 -9.49 12.74 -15.42
CA PHE A 107 -10.27 13.52 -14.44
C PHE A 107 -10.12 15.05 -14.60
N GLY A 108 -9.65 15.51 -15.76
CA GLY A 108 -9.33 16.91 -16.02
C GLY A 108 -7.90 17.27 -15.61
N LYS A 109 -7.67 18.52 -15.19
CA LYS A 109 -6.33 19.04 -14.89
C LYS A 109 -5.78 18.63 -13.51
N GLY A 110 -6.61 18.03 -12.66
CA GLY A 110 -6.24 17.71 -11.27
C GLY A 110 -5.88 16.24 -11.07
N VAL A 111 -4.92 15.98 -10.18
CA VAL A 111 -4.53 14.63 -9.75
C VAL A 111 -5.19 14.19 -8.44
N ALA A 112 -5.90 15.08 -7.75
CA ALA A 112 -6.50 14.79 -6.44
C ALA A 112 -7.47 13.60 -6.43
N ILE A 113 -8.20 13.37 -7.53
CA ILE A 113 -9.15 12.24 -7.64
C ILE A 113 -8.41 10.90 -7.66
N PRO A 114 -7.48 10.63 -8.60
CA PRO A 114 -6.72 9.37 -8.60
C PRO A 114 -5.88 9.18 -7.33
N GLU A 115 -5.35 10.26 -6.75
CA GLU A 115 -4.63 10.21 -5.46
C GLU A 115 -5.55 9.73 -4.33
N THR A 116 -6.73 10.32 -4.21
CA THR A 116 -7.71 9.96 -3.17
C THR A 116 -8.16 8.52 -3.30
N ILE A 117 -8.49 8.07 -4.53
CA ILE A 117 -8.94 6.69 -4.77
C ILE A 117 -7.83 5.69 -4.45
N THR A 118 -6.58 5.99 -4.79
CA THR A 118 -5.46 5.11 -4.46
C THR A 118 -5.21 5.09 -2.95
N ALA A 119 -5.21 6.23 -2.28
CA ALA A 119 -5.06 6.31 -0.83
C ALA A 119 -6.17 5.56 -0.06
N LEU A 120 -7.42 5.65 -0.53
CA LEU A 120 -8.53 4.86 0.00
C LEU A 120 -8.33 3.35 -0.22
N SER A 121 -7.79 2.96 -1.38
CA SER A 121 -7.51 1.56 -1.70
C SER A 121 -6.42 0.98 -0.77
N VAL A 122 -5.34 1.74 -0.54
CA VAL A 122 -4.29 1.39 0.45
C VAL A 122 -4.89 1.24 1.85
N SER A 123 -5.72 2.20 2.25
CA SER A 123 -6.35 2.20 3.58
C SER A 123 -7.30 1.00 3.76
N ALA A 124 -8.16 0.74 2.78
CA ALA A 124 -9.09 -0.38 2.81
C ALA A 124 -8.35 -1.72 2.89
N TRP A 125 -7.25 -1.85 2.13
CA TRP A 125 -6.45 -3.07 2.11
C TRP A 125 -5.73 -3.32 3.43
N THR A 126 -5.02 -2.31 3.95
CA THR A 126 -4.29 -2.40 5.22
C THR A 126 -5.22 -2.65 6.40
N MET A 127 -6.36 -1.97 6.48
CA MET A 127 -7.36 -2.18 7.54
C MET A 127 -7.95 -3.60 7.49
N THR A 128 -8.36 -4.06 6.31
CA THR A 128 -8.93 -5.40 6.12
C THR A 128 -7.93 -6.49 6.50
N LEU A 129 -6.67 -6.33 6.10
CA LEU A 129 -5.62 -7.27 6.47
C LEU A 129 -5.29 -7.23 7.96
N SER A 130 -5.24 -6.04 8.57
CA SER A 130 -4.98 -5.89 10.01
C SER A 130 -6.00 -6.65 10.84
N VAL A 131 -7.30 -6.46 10.57
CA VAL A 131 -8.38 -7.18 11.26
C VAL A 131 -8.22 -8.70 11.10
N LYS A 132 -8.01 -9.18 9.87
CA LYS A 132 -7.88 -10.62 9.58
C LYS A 132 -6.61 -11.25 10.15
N LEU A 133 -5.56 -10.48 10.40
CA LEU A 133 -4.35 -10.95 11.05
C LEU A 133 -4.52 -10.98 12.57
N MET A 134 -5.20 -9.99 13.14
CA MET A 134 -5.53 -9.96 14.58
C MET A 134 -6.46 -11.11 14.97
N GLU A 135 -7.54 -11.35 14.21
CA GLU A 135 -8.47 -12.48 14.45
C GLU A 135 -7.74 -13.83 14.44
N LYS A 136 -6.75 -13.99 13.57
CA LYS A 136 -5.95 -15.22 13.52
C LYS A 136 -5.01 -15.33 14.72
N ALA A 137 -4.46 -14.23 15.22
CA ALA A 137 -3.60 -14.23 16.39
C ALA A 137 -4.40 -14.55 17.67
N SER A 138 -5.62 -14.00 17.81
CA SER A 138 -6.47 -14.26 18.98
C SER A 138 -6.97 -15.71 19.05
N LEU A 139 -7.21 -16.37 17.91
CA LEU A 139 -7.62 -17.78 17.86
C LEU A 139 -6.50 -18.78 18.18
N ASN A 140 -5.23 -18.34 18.21
CA ASN A 140 -4.07 -19.19 18.49
C ASN A 140 -3.53 -19.06 19.92
N ASN A 141 -4.14 -18.19 20.75
CA ASN A 141 -3.86 -18.04 22.18
C ASN A 141 -4.95 -18.75 22.99
#